data_AF-A0A8J8E3J2-F1
#
_entry.id   AF-A0A8J8E3J2-F1
#
_cell.length_a   1.000
_cell.length_b   1.000
_cell.length_c   1.000
_cell.angle_alpha   90.00
_cell.angle_beta   90.00
_cell.angle_gamma   90.00
#
_symmetry.space_group_name_H-M   'P 1'
#
loop_
_entity.id
_entity.type
_entity.pdbx_description
1 polymer ?
#
loop_
_entity_poly.entity_id
_entity_poly.type
_entity_poly.pdbx_seq_one_letter_code
_entity_poly.pdbx_strand_id
1 'polypeptide(L)'
;MGFRAIHFVFLFVTIFLMNYYSRTNTYLSWFFFTLTIAGTWLLMKAYEAKVGPVEDERTRLITMKSFYHGLLLGLVVLGYELIWLAGHDYETAVVFVKWLMLPLMVGILTAMILKVRYEMVM
;
A
#
# COMPACT_ATOMS: atom_id res chain seq x y z
N MET A 1 23.20 10.04 0.83
CA MET A 1 22.23 8.99 0.45
C MET A 1 21.06 9.64 -0.27
N GLY A 2 20.66 9.16 -1.45
CA GLY A 2 19.51 9.72 -2.18
C GLY A 2 18.17 9.41 -1.50
N PHE A 3 17.13 10.20 -1.78
CA PHE A 3 15.78 10.01 -1.21
C PHE A 3 15.27 8.58 -1.33
N ARG A 4 15.48 7.94 -2.49
CA ARG A 4 15.09 6.54 -2.74
C ARG A 4 15.70 5.56 -1.72
N ALA A 5 16.98 5.74 -1.38
CA ALA A 5 17.66 4.87 -0.43
C ALA A 5 17.17 5.09 1.01
N ILE A 6 16.94 6.34 1.40
CA ILE A 6 16.40 6.68 2.73
C ILE A 6 14.98 6.13 2.88
N HIS A 7 14.12 6.32 1.87
CA HIS A 7 12.76 5.82 1.87
C HIS A 7 12.72 4.29 1.90
N PHE A 8 13.56 3.62 1.11
CA PHE A 8 13.66 2.15 1.13
C PHE A 8 14.12 1.62 2.48
N VAL A 9 15.19 2.16 3.05
CA VAL A 9 15.72 1.73 4.36
C VAL A 9 14.67 1.96 5.45
N PHE A 10 13.98 3.11 5.43
CA PHE A 10 12.90 3.39 6.37
C PHE A 10 11.79 2.35 6.28
N LEU A 11 11.22 2.13 5.09
CA LEU A 11 10.15 1.13 4.88
C LEU A 11 10.60 -0.28 5.28
N PHE A 12 11.82 -0.67 4.90
CA PHE A 12 12.36 -1.99 5.21
C PHE A 12 12.43 -2.20 6.73
N VAL A 13 12.99 -1.24 7.47
CA VAL A 13 13.13 -1.33 8.93
C VAL A 13 11.76 -1.36 9.61
N THR A 14 10.83 -0.48 9.23
CA THR A 14 9.53 -0.41 9.89
C THR A 14 8.64 -1.61 9.58
N ILE A 15 8.66 -2.13 8.35
CA ILE A 15 7.95 -3.36 7.97
C ILE A 15 8.54 -4.56 8.71
N PHE A 16 9.86 -4.66 8.81
CA PHE A 16 10.53 -5.73 9.53
C PHE A 16 10.15 -5.72 11.02
N LEU A 17 10.21 -4.55 11.67
CA LEU A 17 9.82 -4.40 13.07
C LEU A 17 8.32 -4.68 13.27
N MET A 18 7.46 -4.18 12.38
CA MET A 18 6.02 -4.49 12.40
C MET A 18 5.79 -6.00 12.35
N ASN A 19 6.44 -6.71 11.42
CA ASN A 19 6.29 -8.15 11.29
C ASN A 19 6.82 -8.90 12.53
N TYR A 20 7.99 -8.52 13.04
CA TYR A 20 8.57 -9.11 14.25
C TYR A 20 7.63 -8.95 15.47
N TYR A 21 7.08 -7.75 15.66
CA TYR A 21 6.18 -7.48 16.79
C TYR A 21 4.76 -8.00 16.58
N SER A 22 4.35 -8.35 15.35
CA SER A 22 3.00 -8.88 15.06
C SER A 22 2.67 -10.15 15.85
N ARG A 23 3.70 -10.96 16.18
CA ARG A 23 3.55 -12.21 16.94
C ARG A 23 3.80 -12.07 18.45
N THR A 24 4.44 -10.98 18.88
CA THR A 24 4.91 -10.83 20.27
C THR A 24 4.18 -9.71 21.02
N ASN A 25 3.88 -8.59 20.36
CA ASN A 25 3.15 -7.48 20.96
C ASN A 25 2.38 -6.69 19.88
N THR A 26 1.07 -6.92 19.84
CA THR A 26 0.16 -6.31 18.87
C THR A 26 0.18 -4.78 18.90
N TYR A 27 0.33 -4.16 20.08
CA TYR A 27 0.38 -2.70 20.19
C TYR A 27 1.65 -2.09 19.58
N LEU A 28 2.79 -2.76 19.76
CA LEU A 28 4.04 -2.37 19.09
C LEU A 28 3.95 -2.56 17.58
N SER A 29 3.34 -3.66 17.13
CA SER A 29 3.07 -3.87 15.69
C SER A 29 2.20 -2.73 15.11
N TRP A 30 1.15 -2.31 15.83
CA TRP A 30 0.29 -1.20 15.42
C TRP A 30 1.01 0.14 15.45
N PHE A 31 1.90 0.36 16.42
CA PHE A 31 2.76 1.55 16.46
C PHE A 31 3.66 1.61 15.22
N PHE A 32 4.36 0.53 14.88
CA PHE A 32 5.22 0.51 13.69
C PHE A 32 4.43 0.61 12.38
N PHE A 33 3.21 0.07 12.31
CA PHE A 33 2.30 0.29 11.20
C PHE A 33 1.98 1.79 11.02
N THR A 34 1.56 2.44 12.11
CA THR A 34 1.21 3.87 12.10
C THR A 34 2.42 4.73 11.78
N LEU A 35 3.58 4.39 12.34
CA LEU A 35 4.85 5.05 12.06
C LEU A 35 5.25 4.90 10.59
N THR A 36 5.03 3.74 9.98
CA THR A 36 5.29 3.51 8.56
C THR A 36 4.45 4.45 7.71
N ILE A 37 3.15 4.56 7.98
CA ILE A 37 2.24 5.46 7.25
C ILE A 37 2.66 6.92 7.44
N ALA A 38 2.80 7.37 8.69
CA ALA A 38 3.11 8.76 9.01
C ALA A 38 4.50 9.17 8.51
N GLY A 39 5.50 8.29 8.68
CA GLY A 39 6.88 8.53 8.23
C GLY A 39 6.99 8.55 6.70
N THR A 40 6.27 7.67 6.01
CA THR A 40 6.21 7.69 4.54
C THR A 40 5.57 8.98 4.03
N TRP A 41 4.47 9.42 4.65
CA TRP A 41 3.83 10.70 4.33
C TRP A 41 4.76 11.90 4.57
N LEU A 42 5.45 11.93 5.71
CA LEU A 42 6.42 12.99 6.03
C LEU A 42 7.60 13.00 5.05
N LEU A 43 8.15 11.84 4.70
CA LEU A 43 9.23 11.72 3.74
C LEU A 43 8.81 12.22 2.36
N MET A 44 7.61 11.84 1.89
CA MET A 44 7.05 12.35 0.64
C MET A 44 6.86 13.86 0.67
N LYS A 45 6.26 14.40 1.73
CA LYS A 45 6.05 15.85 1.88
C LYS A 45 7.37 16.63 1.92
N ALA A 46 8.39 16.10 2.59
CA ALA A 46 9.72 16.71 2.64
C ALA A 46 10.45 16.65 1.29
N TYR A 47 10.20 15.61 0.49
CA TYR A 47 10.71 15.51 -0.87
C TYR A 47 10.03 16.50 -1.81
N GLU A 48 8.70 16.58 -1.78
CA GLU A 48 7.91 17.54 -2.58
C GLU A 48 8.27 18.99 -2.26
N ALA A 49 8.51 19.31 -0.98
CA ALA A 49 8.96 20.64 -0.57
C ALA A 49 10.34 21.03 -1.14
N LYS A 50 11.19 20.04 -1.45
CA LYS A 50 12.53 20.27 -2.03
C LYS A 50 12.56 20.28 -3.55
N VAL A 51 11.68 19.52 -4.19
CA VAL A 51 11.69 19.30 -5.65
C VAL A 51 10.64 20.16 -6.37
N GLY A 52 9.75 20.81 -5.62
CA GLY A 52 8.61 21.55 -6.15
C GLY A 52 7.44 20.60 -6.47
N PRO A 53 6.19 21.08 -6.37
CA PRO A 53 5.05 20.27 -6.78
C PRO A 53 5.17 19.92 -8.26
N VAL A 54 4.79 18.71 -8.63
CA VAL A 54 4.69 18.30 -10.03
C VAL A 54 3.52 19.06 -10.66
N GLU A 55 3.79 20.19 -11.27
CA GLU A 55 2.78 21.02 -11.97
C GLU A 55 2.40 20.45 -13.35
N ASP A 56 3.21 19.53 -13.89
CA ASP A 56 2.96 18.92 -15.19
C ASP A 56 1.87 17.83 -15.10
N GLU A 57 0.70 18.14 -15.67
CA GLU A 57 -0.47 17.28 -15.77
C GLU A 57 -0.13 15.88 -16.28
N ARG A 58 0.86 15.78 -17.17
CA ARG A 58 1.31 14.51 -17.75
C ARG A 58 1.96 13.59 -16.73
N THR A 59 2.77 14.15 -15.82
CA THR A 59 3.45 13.39 -14.78
C THR A 59 2.46 12.94 -13.69
N ARG A 60 1.44 13.76 -13.41
CA ARG A 60 0.33 13.39 -12.52
C ARG A 60 -0.48 12.23 -13.08
N LEU A 61 -0.78 12.22 -14.38
CA LEU A 61 -1.47 11.11 -15.06
C LEU A 61 -0.64 9.81 -15.04
N ILE A 62 0.67 9.90 -15.30
CA ILE A 62 1.59 8.74 -15.24
C ILE A 62 1.64 8.13 -13.84
N THR A 63 1.67 8.99 -12.81
CA THR A 63 1.69 8.55 -11.40
C THR A 63 0.39 7.84 -11.04
N MET A 64 -0.75 8.42 -11.44
CA MET A 64 -2.07 7.86 -11.19
C MET A 64 -2.27 6.50 -11.91
N LYS A 65 -1.80 6.40 -13.16
CA LYS A 65 -1.79 5.16 -13.94
C LYS A 65 -0.92 4.09 -13.29
N SER A 66 0.29 4.45 -12.86
CA SER A 66 1.21 3.53 -12.17
C SER A 66 0.62 3.03 -10.86
N PHE A 67 -0.01 3.91 -10.09
CA PHE A 67 -0.68 3.54 -8.84
C PHE A 67 -1.88 2.61 -9.08
N TYR A 68 -2.70 2.88 -10.09
CA TYR A 68 -3.80 1.99 -10.49
C TYR A 68 -3.31 0.57 -10.85
N HIS A 69 -2.28 0.46 -11.68
CA HIS A 69 -1.72 -0.83 -12.08
C HIS A 69 -1.05 -1.55 -10.91
N GLY A 70 -0.31 -0.82 -10.06
CA GLY A 70 0.30 -1.39 -8.86
C GLY A 70 -0.75 -1.93 -7.88
N LEU A 71 -1.85 -1.22 -7.70
CA LEU A 71 -2.96 -1.66 -6.84
C LEU A 71 -3.67 -2.89 -7.43
N LEU A 72 -3.93 -2.93 -8.74
CA LEU A 72 -4.47 -4.12 -9.40
C LEU A 72 -3.56 -5.33 -9.24
N LEU A 73 -2.25 -5.16 -9.44
CA LEU A 73 -1.27 -6.24 -9.31
C LEU A 73 -1.23 -6.75 -7.85
N GLY A 74 -1.28 -5.84 -6.87
CA GLY A 74 -1.41 -6.19 -5.46
C GLY A 74 -2.67 -6.99 -5.16
N LEU A 75 -3.83 -6.60 -5.71
CA LEU A 75 -5.09 -7.35 -5.56
C LEU A 75 -5.01 -8.75 -6.19
N VAL A 76 -4.39 -8.89 -7.36
CA VAL A 76 -4.21 -10.19 -8.03
C VAL A 76 -3.32 -11.11 -7.19
N VAL A 77 -2.20 -10.62 -6.67
CA VAL A 77 -1.31 -11.39 -5.80
C VAL A 77 -2.03 -11.83 -4.53
N LEU A 78 -2.79 -10.93 -3.88
CA LEU A 78 -3.63 -11.25 -2.74
C LEU A 78 -4.68 -12.32 -3.08
N GLY A 79 -5.27 -12.25 -4.27
CA GLY A 79 -6.21 -13.25 -4.78
C GLY A 79 -5.58 -14.63 -4.94
N TYR A 80 -4.36 -14.72 -5.49
CA TYR A 80 -3.63 -15.98 -5.59
C TYR A 80 -3.27 -16.57 -4.23
N GLU A 81 -2.79 -15.75 -3.29
CA GLU A 81 -2.52 -16.17 -1.91
C GLU A 81 -3.79 -16.71 -1.22
N LEU A 82 -4.94 -16.06 -1.45
CA LEU A 82 -6.23 -16.52 -0.93
C LEU A 82 -6.68 -17.85 -1.55
N ILE A 83 -6.54 -18.03 -2.87
CA ILE A 83 -6.87 -19.28 -3.55
C ILE A 83 -5.99 -20.42 -3.05
N TRP A 84 -4.69 -20.15 -2.91
CA TRP A 84 -3.73 -21.12 -2.37
C TRP A 84 -4.07 -21.48 -0.92
N LEU A 85 -4.31 -20.48 -0.07
CA LEU A 85 -4.68 -20.69 1.34
C LEU A 85 -6.01 -21.46 1.44
N ALA A 86 -7.01 -21.16 0.63
CA ALA A 86 -8.28 -21.88 0.61
C ALA A 86 -8.14 -23.34 0.18
N GLY A 87 -7.18 -23.65 -0.69
CA GLY A 87 -6.85 -25.03 -1.09
C GLY A 87 -6.07 -25.81 -0.02
N HIS A 88 -5.37 -25.13 0.89
CA HIS A 88 -4.57 -25.75 1.95
C HIS A 88 -5.33 -25.82 3.29
N ASP A 89 -5.94 -24.71 3.71
CA ASP A 89 -6.72 -24.55 4.94
C ASP A 89 -7.87 -23.57 4.73
N TYR A 90 -9.05 -24.13 4.48
CA TYR A 90 -10.26 -23.37 4.17
C TYR A 90 -10.77 -22.55 5.36
N GLU A 91 -10.64 -23.02 6.61
CA GLU A 91 -11.16 -22.31 7.77
C GLU A 91 -10.35 -21.03 8.02
N THR A 92 -9.02 -21.14 7.95
CA THR A 92 -8.13 -19.99 8.05
C THR A 92 -8.37 -19.01 6.90
N ALA A 93 -8.60 -19.50 5.68
CA ALA A 93 -8.94 -18.65 4.53
C ALA A 93 -10.23 -17.84 4.75
N VAL A 94 -11.29 -18.48 5.28
CA VAL A 94 -12.56 -17.78 5.57
C VAL A 94 -12.38 -16.70 6.63
N VAL A 95 -11.62 -16.97 7.69
CA VAL A 95 -11.31 -15.98 8.72
C VAL A 95 -10.53 -14.82 8.09
N PHE A 96 -9.46 -15.11 7.36
CA PHE A 96 -8.62 -14.11 6.71
C PHE A 96 -9.43 -13.20 5.76
N VAL A 97 -10.32 -13.78 4.94
CA VAL A 97 -11.24 -13.02 4.08
C VAL A 97 -12.15 -12.09 4.88
N LYS A 98 -12.71 -12.53 6.01
CA LYS A 98 -13.57 -11.67 6.86
C LYS A 98 -12.82 -10.43 7.37
N TRP A 99 -11.56 -10.60 7.79
CA TRP A 99 -10.72 -9.49 8.24
C TRP A 99 -10.30 -8.56 7.10
N LEU A 100 -10.07 -9.12 5.90
CA LEU A 100 -9.66 -8.37 4.71
C LEU A 100 -10.81 -7.75 3.92
N MET A 101 -12.07 -8.10 4.19
CA MET A 101 -13.21 -7.67 3.38
C MET A 101 -13.34 -6.14 3.31
N LEU A 102 -13.20 -5.45 4.45
CA LEU A 102 -13.23 -3.99 4.52
C LEU A 102 -12.03 -3.35 3.79
N PRO A 103 -10.77 -3.75 4.08
CA PRO A 103 -9.60 -3.30 3.30
C PRO A 103 -9.72 -3.54 1.79
N LEU A 104 -10.23 -4.70 1.37
CA LEU A 104 -10.41 -5.04 -0.04
C LEU A 104 -11.48 -4.17 -0.70
N MET A 105 -12.62 -3.93 -0.03
CA MET A 105 -13.62 -2.99 -0.55
C MET A 105 -13.04 -1.59 -0.74
N VAL A 106 -12.28 -1.09 0.25
CA VAL A 106 -11.62 0.22 0.13
C VAL A 106 -10.62 0.23 -1.02
N GLY A 107 -9.83 -0.82 -1.18
CA GLY A 107 -8.90 -0.98 -2.31
C GLY A 107 -9.60 -0.97 -3.67
N ILE A 108 -10.68 -1.74 -3.82
CA ILE A 108 -11.48 -1.82 -5.05
C ILE A 108 -12.16 -0.47 -5.36
N LEU A 109 -12.76 0.18 -4.35
CA LEU A 109 -13.34 1.52 -4.51
C LEU A 109 -12.28 2.54 -4.95
N THR A 110 -11.10 2.50 -4.34
CA THR A 110 -9.97 3.34 -4.72
C THR A 110 -9.56 3.07 -6.17
N ALA A 111 -9.48 1.81 -6.58
CA ALA A 111 -9.19 1.42 -7.97
C ALA A 111 -10.23 1.97 -8.95
N MET A 112 -11.52 1.86 -8.61
CA MET A 112 -12.62 2.38 -9.43
C MET A 112 -12.56 3.90 -9.56
N ILE A 113 -12.35 4.63 -8.46
CA ILE A 113 -12.23 6.09 -8.48
C ILE A 113 -11.04 6.51 -9.36
N LEU A 114 -9.90 5.82 -9.24
CA LEU A 114 -8.72 6.09 -10.06
C LEU A 114 -8.97 5.82 -11.54
N LYS A 115 -9.68 4.74 -11.87
CA LYS A 115 -10.07 4.40 -13.24
C LYS A 115 -10.98 5.48 -13.84
N VAL A 116 -12.07 5.82 -13.15
CA VAL A 116 -13.02 6.85 -13.60
C VAL A 116 -12.32 8.20 -13.78
N ARG A 117 -11.46 8.59 -12.84
CA ARG A 117 -10.70 9.84 -12.94
C ARG A 117 -9.69 9.82 -14.08
N TYR A 118 -9.11 8.67 -14.42
CA TYR A 118 -8.22 8.54 -15.56
C TYR A 118 -8.98 8.62 -16.89
N GLU A 119 -10.14 7.96 -16.99
CA GLU A 119 -11.01 8.01 -18.18
C GLU A 119 -11.61 9.39 -18.44
N MET A 120 -11.79 10.24 -17.42
CA MET A 120 -12.28 11.61 -17.60
C MET A 120 -11.20 12.62 -18.03
N VAL A 121 -9.91 12.29 -17.87
CA VAL A 121 -8.79 13.21 -18.16
C VAL A 121 -8.08 12.87 -19.49
N MET A 122 -8.33 11.68 -20.03
CA MET A 122 -7.86 11.23 -21.36
C MET A 122 -8.96 11.36 -22.39
#